data_AF-A0A6B3G8R3-F1
#
_entry.id   AF-A0A6B3G8R3-F1
#
_cell.length_a   1.000
_cell.length_b   1.000
_cell.length_c   1.000
_cell.angle_alpha   90.00
_cell.angle_beta   90.00
_cell.angle_gamma   90.00
#
_symmetry.space_group_name_H-M   'P 1'
#
loop_
_entity.id
_entity.type
_entity.pdbx_description
1 polymer ?
#
loop_
_entity_poly.entity_id
_entity_poly.type
_entity_poly.pdbx_seq_one_letter_code
_entity_poly.pdbx_strand_id
1 'polypeptide(L)'
;TVLEQAIDLEQDGPDLVLRLAALLHDIGKPRTRRFEKDGRVSFHHHEVVGAKMTKKRMTELKYSNELVKDVSKLVELHLRFHGYGDGEWTDSAVRRYVRDAGPLLERLHKLTRSDCTTRNKRKANALSRTYDGLEERIALLQEQEELDSIRPDLDGNEIMQILGVGPGPVIGKAYGFLLEQRLEHGPMERDAAVAALKEWWAQQD
;
A
#
# COMPACT_ATOMS: atom_id res chain seq x y z
N THR A 1 -20.64 -6.22 -12.00
CA THR A 1 -19.71 -6.95 -11.12
C THR A 1 -18.50 -6.05 -10.85
N VAL A 2 -17.61 -6.38 -9.91
CA VAL A 2 -16.37 -5.61 -9.70
C VAL A 2 -15.56 -5.54 -11.00
N LEU A 3 -15.50 -6.65 -11.75
CA LEU A 3 -14.83 -6.69 -13.05
C LEU A 3 -15.43 -5.72 -14.08
N GLU A 4 -16.75 -5.67 -14.21
CA GLU A 4 -17.42 -4.70 -15.12
C GLU A 4 -17.11 -3.26 -14.72
N GLN A 5 -17.20 -2.94 -13.43
CA GLN A 5 -16.88 -1.59 -12.95
C GLN A 5 -15.41 -1.24 -13.15
N ALA A 6 -14.49 -2.19 -13.00
CA ALA A 6 -13.07 -1.98 -13.28
C ALA A 6 -12.82 -1.70 -14.77
N ILE A 7 -13.55 -2.37 -15.67
CA ILE A 7 -13.51 -2.10 -17.11
C ILE A 7 -14.05 -0.70 -17.43
N ASP A 8 -15.13 -0.27 -16.77
CA ASP A 8 -15.70 1.07 -16.96
C ASP A 8 -14.75 2.21 -16.55
N LEU A 9 -13.73 1.92 -15.72
CA LEU A 9 -12.72 2.87 -15.25
C LEU A 9 -11.43 2.89 -16.09
N GLU A 10 -11.36 2.07 -17.15
CA GLU A 10 -10.23 2.07 -18.09
C GLU A 10 -10.29 3.31 -18.99
N GLN A 11 -9.14 3.97 -19.19
CA GLN A 11 -9.04 5.20 -20.00
C GLN A 11 -8.20 4.98 -21.26
N ASP A 12 -7.13 4.18 -21.17
CA ASP A 12 -6.16 3.95 -22.25
C ASP A 12 -6.36 2.58 -22.95
N GLY A 13 -7.60 2.08 -22.93
CA GLY A 13 -7.95 0.76 -23.45
C GLY A 13 -7.82 -0.38 -22.43
N PRO A 14 -7.92 -1.64 -22.88
CA PRO A 14 -7.99 -2.80 -21.99
C PRO A 14 -6.76 -2.95 -21.07
N ASP A 15 -6.99 -3.00 -19.76
CA ASP A 15 -5.94 -3.21 -18.75
C ASP A 15 -6.05 -4.62 -18.16
N LEU A 16 -5.19 -5.53 -18.63
CA LEU A 16 -5.19 -6.92 -18.18
C LEU A 16 -4.87 -7.05 -16.68
N VAL A 17 -3.97 -6.23 -16.14
CA VAL A 17 -3.57 -6.30 -14.72
C VAL A 17 -4.75 -5.92 -13.84
N LEU A 18 -5.43 -4.81 -14.15
CA LEU A 18 -6.61 -4.36 -13.42
C LEU A 18 -7.74 -5.39 -13.48
N ARG A 19 -8.04 -5.93 -14.66
CA ARG A 19 -9.10 -6.94 -14.83
C ARG A 19 -8.82 -8.23 -14.04
N LEU A 20 -7.57 -8.73 -14.08
CA LEU A 20 -7.19 -9.91 -13.31
C LEU A 20 -7.24 -9.65 -11.80
N ALA A 21 -6.82 -8.46 -11.36
CA ALA A 21 -6.92 -8.08 -9.96
C ALA A 21 -8.38 -7.99 -9.50
N ALA A 22 -9.26 -7.36 -10.29
CA ALA A 22 -10.70 -7.28 -10.03
C ALA A 22 -11.35 -8.67 -9.98
N LEU A 23 -10.94 -9.60 -10.85
CA LEU A 23 -11.43 -10.98 -10.84
C LEU A 23 -10.98 -11.77 -9.59
N LEU A 24 -9.78 -11.50 -9.08
CA LEU A 24 -9.12 -12.32 -8.06
C LEU A 24 -9.06 -11.69 -6.66
N HIS A 25 -9.43 -10.41 -6.48
CA HIS A 25 -9.26 -9.68 -5.21
C HIS A 25 -9.80 -10.43 -3.99
N ASP A 26 -10.95 -11.08 -4.17
CA ASP A 26 -11.67 -11.80 -3.13
C ASP A 26 -11.40 -13.31 -3.06
N ILE A 27 -10.45 -13.85 -3.86
CA ILE A 27 -10.21 -15.30 -3.95
C ILE A 27 -9.88 -15.94 -2.60
N GLY A 28 -9.38 -15.16 -1.64
CA GLY A 28 -9.06 -15.60 -0.29
C GLY A 28 -10.28 -15.83 0.63
N LYS A 29 -11.43 -15.18 0.37
CA LYS A 29 -12.60 -15.19 1.27
C LYS A 29 -13.04 -16.60 1.69
N PRO A 30 -13.19 -17.60 0.80
CA PRO A 30 -13.61 -18.93 1.22
C PRO A 30 -12.66 -19.60 2.21
N ARG A 31 -11.34 -19.33 2.13
CA ARG A 31 -10.33 -19.92 3.01
C ARG A 31 -10.18 -19.20 4.34
N THR A 32 -10.60 -17.95 4.43
CA THR A 32 -10.53 -17.15 5.65
C THR A 32 -11.87 -17.01 6.35
N ARG A 33 -12.94 -17.63 5.82
CA ARG A 33 -14.27 -17.63 6.42
C ARG A 33 -14.24 -18.19 7.84
N ARG A 34 -14.68 -17.39 8.81
CA ARG A 34 -14.88 -17.83 10.20
C ARG A 34 -16.29 -17.48 10.69
N PHE A 35 -16.82 -18.35 11.54
CA PHE A 35 -18.05 -18.09 12.28
C PHE A 35 -17.68 -17.50 13.63
N GLU A 36 -18.12 -16.27 13.88
CA GLU A 36 -17.88 -15.55 15.12
C GLU A 36 -18.86 -15.98 16.22
N LYS A 37 -18.50 -15.71 17.47
CA LYS A 37 -19.31 -16.11 18.65
C LYS A 37 -20.71 -15.51 18.66
N ASP A 38 -20.91 -14.38 17.98
CA ASP A 38 -22.18 -13.67 17.87
C ASP A 38 -23.01 -14.09 16.64
N GLY A 39 -22.59 -15.14 15.93
CA GLY A 39 -23.26 -15.66 14.74
C GLY A 39 -22.92 -14.91 13.44
N ARG A 40 -22.07 -13.87 13.48
CA ARG A 40 -21.57 -13.22 12.26
C ARG A 40 -20.55 -14.10 11.55
N VAL A 41 -20.39 -13.86 10.25
CA VAL A 41 -19.33 -14.45 9.43
C VAL A 41 -18.29 -13.39 9.12
N SER A 42 -17.02 -13.71 9.37
CA SER A 42 -15.89 -12.83 9.08
C SER A 42 -14.97 -13.42 8.01
N PHE A 43 -14.18 -12.56 7.37
CA PHE A 43 -13.21 -12.90 6.33
C PHE A 43 -11.87 -12.18 6.57
N HIS A 44 -11.45 -12.09 7.83
CA HIS A 44 -10.25 -11.35 8.20
C HIS A 44 -9.01 -11.85 7.43
N HIS A 45 -8.19 -10.91 6.97
CA HIS A 45 -6.94 -11.18 6.25
C HIS A 45 -7.09 -11.96 4.94
N HIS A 46 -8.26 -11.88 4.27
CA HIS A 46 -8.48 -12.54 2.99
C HIS A 46 -7.64 -11.97 1.86
N GLU A 47 -7.23 -10.71 1.94
CA GLU A 47 -6.30 -10.05 1.03
C GLU A 47 -4.91 -10.72 1.05
N VAL A 48 -4.39 -11.07 2.23
CA VAL A 48 -3.08 -11.72 2.37
C VAL A 48 -3.11 -13.17 1.88
N VAL A 49 -4.17 -13.91 2.25
CA VAL A 49 -4.36 -15.29 1.77
C VAL A 49 -4.66 -15.30 0.27
N GLY A 50 -5.46 -14.35 -0.20
CA GLY A 50 -5.83 -14.13 -1.59
C GLY A 50 -4.61 -13.87 -2.45
N ALA A 51 -3.71 -12.96 -2.04
CA ALA A 51 -2.47 -12.68 -2.76
C ALA A 51 -1.59 -13.93 -2.94
N LYS A 52 -1.45 -14.75 -1.90
CA LYS A 52 -0.72 -16.03 -1.98
C LYS A 52 -1.39 -17.01 -2.94
N MET A 53 -2.71 -17.06 -2.96
CA MET A 53 -3.48 -17.91 -3.88
C MET A 53 -3.36 -17.42 -5.33
N THR A 54 -3.54 -16.11 -5.57
CA THR A 54 -3.36 -15.45 -6.86
C THR A 54 -2.00 -15.74 -7.44
N LYS A 55 -0.93 -15.53 -6.66
CA LYS A 55 0.45 -15.85 -7.06
C LYS A 55 0.57 -17.29 -7.54
N LYS A 56 0.14 -18.25 -6.71
CA LYS A 56 0.22 -19.68 -7.02
C LYS A 56 -0.54 -20.01 -8.31
N ARG A 57 -1.79 -19.56 -8.44
CA ARG A 57 -2.65 -19.88 -9.59
C ARG A 57 -2.12 -19.27 -10.89
N MET A 58 -1.72 -18.01 -10.87
CA MET A 58 -1.20 -17.36 -12.07
C MET A 58 0.13 -17.97 -12.53
N THR A 59 1.00 -18.40 -11.60
CA THR A 59 2.22 -19.16 -11.93
C THR A 59 1.89 -20.52 -12.56
N GLU A 60 0.90 -21.25 -12.03
CA GLU A 60 0.42 -22.51 -12.62
C GLU A 60 -0.11 -22.30 -14.06
N LEU A 61 -0.81 -21.18 -14.29
CA LEU A 61 -1.34 -20.76 -15.59
C LEU A 61 -0.30 -20.13 -16.53
N LYS A 62 0.98 -20.09 -16.13
CA LYS A 62 2.11 -19.60 -16.95
C LYS A 62 2.05 -18.12 -17.35
N TYR A 63 1.40 -17.27 -16.54
CA TYR A 63 1.56 -15.82 -16.69
C TYR A 63 3.01 -15.38 -16.43
N SER A 64 3.40 -14.22 -16.98
CA SER A 64 4.73 -13.65 -16.74
C SER A 64 4.94 -13.33 -15.25
N ASN A 65 6.20 -13.36 -14.81
CA ASN A 65 6.54 -13.05 -13.41
C ASN A 65 6.10 -11.65 -12.99
N GLU A 66 6.14 -10.69 -13.92
CA GLU A 66 5.68 -9.31 -13.71
C GLU A 66 4.17 -9.26 -13.48
N LEU A 67 3.36 -9.86 -14.35
CA LEU A 67 1.90 -9.94 -14.17
C LEU A 67 1.54 -10.64 -12.85
N VAL A 68 2.23 -11.75 -12.52
CA VAL A 68 2.01 -12.47 -11.26
C VAL A 68 2.31 -11.56 -10.07
N LYS A 69 3.41 -10.81 -10.11
CA LYS A 69 3.81 -9.88 -9.04
C LYS A 69 2.77 -8.78 -8.87
N ASP A 70 2.40 -8.10 -9.95
CA ASP A 70 1.57 -6.91 -9.90
C ASP A 70 0.12 -7.23 -9.52
N VAL A 71 -0.47 -8.27 -10.12
CA VAL A 71 -1.83 -8.71 -9.76
C VAL A 71 -1.86 -9.21 -8.31
N SER A 72 -0.87 -9.99 -7.87
CA SER A 72 -0.83 -10.44 -6.47
C SER A 72 -0.68 -9.27 -5.50
N LYS A 73 0.07 -8.22 -5.88
CA LYS A 73 0.25 -7.02 -5.08
C LYS A 73 -1.04 -6.20 -4.97
N LEU A 74 -1.77 -6.02 -6.08
CA LEU A 74 -3.07 -5.37 -6.05
C LEU A 74 -4.08 -6.14 -5.18
N VAL A 75 -4.11 -7.48 -5.29
CA VAL A 75 -4.93 -8.33 -4.41
C VAL A 75 -4.52 -8.21 -2.94
N GLU A 76 -3.23 -8.10 -2.63
CA GLU A 76 -2.77 -7.87 -1.24
C GLU A 76 -3.24 -6.52 -0.70
N LEU A 77 -3.24 -5.47 -1.53
CA LEU A 77 -3.49 -4.10 -1.11
C LEU A 77 -4.96 -3.67 -1.18
N HIS A 78 -5.86 -4.44 -1.80
CA HIS A 78 -7.20 -3.95 -2.15
C HIS A 78 -8.05 -3.49 -0.95
N LEU A 79 -7.79 -3.99 0.27
CA LEU A 79 -8.47 -3.54 1.49
C LEU A 79 -7.77 -2.39 2.20
N ARG A 80 -6.56 -1.99 1.78
CA ARG A 80 -5.76 -0.96 2.47
C ARG A 80 -6.54 0.33 2.66
N PHE A 81 -7.32 0.72 1.66
CA PHE A 81 -8.16 1.91 1.75
C PHE A 81 -9.15 1.86 2.93
N HIS A 82 -9.72 0.69 3.19
CA HIS A 82 -10.67 0.48 4.28
C HIS A 82 -10.01 0.29 5.65
N GLY A 83 -8.69 0.01 5.68
CA GLY A 83 -7.93 -0.22 6.90
C GLY A 83 -7.73 1.02 7.77
N TYR A 84 -7.94 2.23 7.22
CA TYR A 84 -7.80 3.49 7.94
C TYR A 84 -9.12 4.00 8.57
N GLY A 85 -10.22 3.24 8.44
CA GLY A 85 -11.48 3.45 9.17
C GLY A 85 -12.28 4.71 8.79
N ASP A 86 -13.08 5.21 9.72
CA ASP A 86 -13.89 6.45 9.61
C ASP A 86 -13.08 7.73 9.94
N GLY A 87 -11.76 7.60 10.14
CA GLY A 87 -10.87 8.71 10.48
C GLY A 87 -10.31 9.42 9.23
N GLU A 88 -9.87 10.66 9.41
CA GLU A 88 -9.14 11.38 8.36
C GLU A 88 -7.80 10.69 8.05
N TRP A 89 -7.45 10.65 6.77
CA TRP A 89 -6.15 10.15 6.31
C TRP A 89 -5.04 11.09 6.78
N THR A 90 -4.21 10.61 7.71
CA THR A 90 -2.99 11.31 8.12
C THR A 90 -1.94 11.26 7.02
N ASP A 91 -1.01 12.21 7.00
CA ASP A 91 0.08 12.22 6.01
C ASP A 91 0.94 10.96 6.06
N SER A 92 1.18 10.42 7.27
CA SER A 92 1.87 9.13 7.43
C SER A 92 1.11 7.98 6.75
N ALA A 93 -0.22 7.92 6.93
CA ALA A 93 -1.05 6.93 6.25
C ALA A 93 -1.00 7.07 4.72
N VAL A 94 -1.05 8.30 4.21
CA VAL A 94 -0.97 8.59 2.77
C VAL A 94 0.38 8.17 2.20
N ARG A 95 1.50 8.58 2.84
CA ARG A 95 2.85 8.18 2.42
C ARG A 95 3.02 6.67 2.38
N ARG A 96 2.54 5.95 3.40
CA ARG A 96 2.60 4.48 3.44
C ARG A 96 1.77 3.85 2.34
N TYR A 97 0.58 4.39 2.07
CA TYR A 97 -0.30 3.89 1.02
C TYR A 97 0.32 4.06 -0.38
N VAL A 98 0.84 5.25 -0.69
CA VAL A 98 1.53 5.54 -1.94
C VAL A 98 2.77 4.66 -2.10
N ARG A 99 3.62 4.59 -1.07
CA ARG A 99 4.83 3.75 -1.08
C ARG A 99 4.52 2.27 -1.30
N ASP A 100 3.52 1.73 -0.59
CA ASP A 100 3.17 0.31 -0.68
C ASP A 100 2.65 -0.06 -2.07
N ALA A 101 1.89 0.85 -2.70
CA ALA A 101 1.35 0.66 -4.05
C ALA A 101 2.40 0.91 -5.15
N GLY A 102 3.27 1.90 -4.96
CA GLY A 102 4.30 2.30 -5.93
C GLY A 102 3.69 2.51 -7.34
N PRO A 103 4.27 1.92 -8.41
CA PRO A 103 3.74 2.04 -9.77
C PRO A 103 2.32 1.51 -9.99
N LEU A 104 1.74 0.80 -9.01
CA LEU A 104 0.40 0.24 -9.09
C LEU A 104 -0.66 1.15 -8.48
N LEU A 105 -0.29 2.33 -7.99
CA LEU A 105 -1.19 3.25 -7.29
C LEU A 105 -2.47 3.55 -8.07
N GLU A 106 -2.36 3.95 -9.34
CA GLU A 106 -3.54 4.24 -10.18
C GLU A 106 -4.43 3.01 -10.38
N ARG A 107 -3.84 1.81 -10.54
CA ARG A 107 -4.61 0.56 -10.66
C ARG A 107 -5.28 0.20 -9.35
N LEU A 108 -4.64 0.49 -8.22
CA LEU A 108 -5.23 0.30 -6.90
C LEU A 108 -6.41 1.26 -6.67
N HIS A 109 -6.33 2.50 -7.18
CA HIS A 109 -7.45 3.44 -7.20
C HIS A 109 -8.65 2.88 -7.96
N LYS A 110 -8.43 2.44 -9.19
CA LYS A 110 -9.48 1.83 -10.02
C LYS A 110 -10.07 0.58 -9.37
N LEU A 111 -9.23 -0.30 -8.82
CA LEU A 111 -9.67 -1.52 -8.13
C LEU A 111 -10.55 -1.19 -6.93
N THR A 112 -10.12 -0.27 -6.07
CA THR A 112 -10.88 0.10 -4.87
C THR A 112 -12.22 0.74 -5.23
N ARG A 113 -12.25 1.64 -6.22
CA ARG A 113 -13.50 2.24 -6.71
C ARG A 113 -14.45 1.18 -7.28
N SER A 114 -13.92 0.17 -7.99
CA SER A 114 -14.71 -0.92 -8.56
C SER A 114 -15.25 -1.95 -7.55
N ASP A 115 -14.65 -2.05 -6.36
CA ASP A 115 -15.15 -2.92 -5.28
C ASP A 115 -16.38 -2.31 -4.58
N CYS A 116 -16.70 -1.04 -4.87
CA CYS A 116 -17.92 -0.40 -4.42
C CYS A 116 -19.17 -0.94 -5.14
N THR A 117 -19.58 -2.15 -4.78
CA THR A 117 -20.71 -2.86 -5.40
C THR A 117 -22.08 -2.49 -4.80
N THR A 118 -22.13 -1.55 -3.85
CA THR A 118 -23.39 -1.19 -3.18
C THR A 118 -24.35 -0.47 -4.13
N ARG A 119 -25.60 -0.93 -4.18
CA ARG A 119 -26.70 -0.22 -4.86
C ARG A 119 -27.19 1.02 -4.09
N ASN A 120 -26.72 1.22 -2.85
CA ASN A 120 -27.09 2.38 -2.06
C ASN A 120 -26.28 3.61 -2.49
N LYS A 121 -26.93 4.49 -3.27
CA LYS A 121 -26.32 5.73 -3.78
C LYS A 121 -25.65 6.59 -2.69
N ARG A 122 -26.23 6.66 -1.49
CA ARG A 122 -25.65 7.45 -0.40
C ARG A 122 -24.32 6.86 0.08
N LYS A 123 -24.24 5.54 0.22
CA LYS A 123 -23.00 4.85 0.61
C LYS A 123 -21.94 4.93 -0.48
N ALA A 124 -22.34 4.73 -1.74
CA ALA A 124 -21.43 4.87 -2.88
C ALA A 124 -20.86 6.30 -2.97
N ASN A 125 -21.70 7.33 -2.83
CA ASN A 125 -21.26 8.72 -2.86
C ASN A 125 -20.35 9.07 -1.67
N ALA A 126 -20.62 8.53 -0.48
CA ALA A 126 -19.75 8.72 0.67
C ALA A 126 -18.36 8.12 0.42
N LEU A 127 -18.30 6.88 -0.08
CA LEU A 127 -17.04 6.23 -0.42
C LEU A 127 -16.28 7.02 -1.50
N SER A 128 -16.97 7.46 -2.56
CA SER A 128 -16.37 8.27 -3.62
C SER A 128 -15.73 9.54 -3.03
N ARG A 129 -16.46 10.29 -2.19
CA ARG A 129 -15.93 11.51 -1.58
C ARG A 129 -14.71 11.27 -0.69
N THR A 130 -14.73 10.19 0.09
CA THR A 130 -13.56 9.82 0.90
C THR A 130 -12.36 9.47 0.02
N TYR A 131 -12.60 8.82 -1.13
CA TYR A 131 -11.55 8.49 -2.09
C TYR A 131 -11.00 9.74 -2.80
N ASP A 132 -11.88 10.63 -3.22
CA ASP A 132 -11.51 11.90 -3.87
C ASP A 132 -10.64 12.74 -2.91
N GLY A 133 -11.00 12.81 -1.61
CA GLY A 133 -10.18 13.47 -0.60
C GLY A 133 -8.81 12.83 -0.36
N LEU A 134 -8.69 11.51 -0.51
CA LEU A 134 -7.40 10.82 -0.48
C LEU A 134 -6.54 11.21 -1.70
N GLU A 135 -7.11 11.21 -2.89
CA GLU A 135 -6.40 11.61 -4.13
C GLU A 135 -5.94 13.07 -4.05
N GLU A 136 -6.76 13.97 -3.53
CA GLU A 136 -6.38 15.37 -3.26
C GLU A 136 -5.20 15.46 -2.27
N ARG A 137 -5.22 14.65 -1.21
CA ARG A 137 -4.12 14.62 -0.23
C ARG A 137 -2.83 14.05 -0.81
N ILE A 138 -2.92 13.03 -1.66
CA ILE A 138 -1.78 12.48 -2.40
C ILE A 138 -1.18 13.56 -3.31
N ALA A 139 -2.01 14.27 -4.07
CA ALA A 139 -1.54 15.34 -4.96
C ALA A 139 -0.85 16.47 -4.18
N LEU A 140 -1.45 16.92 -3.08
CA LEU A 140 -0.86 17.96 -2.22
C LEU A 140 0.49 17.54 -1.63
N LEU A 141 0.62 16.29 -1.17
CA LEU A 141 1.90 15.79 -0.68
C LEU A 141 2.91 15.58 -1.81
N GLN A 142 2.48 15.17 -3.00
CA GLN A 142 3.37 15.04 -4.18
C GLN A 142 3.97 16.38 -4.60
N GLU A 143 3.24 17.49 -4.42
CA GLU A 143 3.76 18.85 -4.66
C GLU A 143 4.75 19.29 -3.58
N GLN A 144 4.59 18.84 -2.34
CA GLN A 144 5.43 19.20 -1.20
C GLN A 144 6.70 18.37 -1.10
N GLU A 145 6.65 17.11 -1.53
CA GLU A 145 7.73 16.14 -1.40
C GLU A 145 7.70 15.10 -2.53
N GLU A 146 8.86 14.50 -2.84
CA GLU A 146 8.93 13.40 -3.81
C GLU A 146 8.29 12.10 -3.26
N LEU A 147 6.95 11.99 -3.30
CA LEU A 147 6.22 10.82 -2.79
C LEU A 147 6.49 9.53 -3.58
N ASP A 148 6.76 9.64 -4.88
CA ASP A 148 6.98 8.47 -5.74
C ASP A 148 8.31 7.75 -5.43
N SER A 149 9.20 8.41 -4.69
CA SER A 149 10.55 7.96 -4.37
C SER A 149 10.87 8.05 -2.87
N ILE A 150 9.88 7.85 -1.98
CA ILE A 150 10.08 7.92 -0.53
C ILE A 150 11.26 7.03 -0.09
N ARG A 151 12.32 7.72 0.33
CA ARG A 151 13.56 7.16 0.87
C ARG A 151 13.96 7.96 2.11
N PRO A 152 14.75 7.37 3.02
CA PRO A 152 15.36 8.12 4.09
C PRO A 152 16.17 9.32 3.57
N ASP A 153 16.27 10.37 4.39
CA ASP A 153 17.07 11.55 4.08
C ASP A 153 18.59 11.27 4.14
N LEU A 154 19.01 10.12 4.66
CA LEU A 154 20.39 9.64 4.70
C LEU A 154 20.54 8.30 3.97
N ASP A 155 21.58 8.16 3.14
CA ASP A 155 21.89 6.90 2.49
C ASP A 155 22.76 5.96 3.36
N GLY A 156 22.97 4.73 2.88
CA GLY A 156 23.75 3.73 3.61
C GLY A 156 25.22 4.11 3.83
N ASN A 157 25.83 4.87 2.92
CA ASN A 157 27.21 5.34 3.05
C ASN A 157 27.32 6.41 4.12
N GLU A 158 26.37 7.35 4.14
CA GLU A 158 26.29 8.38 5.17
C GLU A 158 26.08 7.76 6.56
N ILE A 159 25.18 6.79 6.67
CA ILE A 159 24.94 6.06 7.93
C ILE A 159 26.25 5.44 8.43
N MET A 160 27.02 4.76 7.56
CA MET A 160 28.32 4.19 7.92
C MET A 160 29.30 5.25 8.42
N GLN A 161 29.40 6.38 7.72
CA GLN A 161 30.31 7.47 8.09
C GLN A 161 29.92 8.13 9.42
N ILE A 162 28.63 8.38 9.64
CA ILE A 162 28.11 9.06 10.83
C ILE A 162 28.26 8.18 12.08
N LEU A 163 27.97 6.89 11.95
CA LEU A 163 28.02 5.94 13.07
C LEU A 163 29.42 5.33 13.27
N GLY A 164 30.33 5.49 12.30
CA GLY A 164 31.66 4.90 12.35
C GLY A 164 31.64 3.37 12.26
N VAL A 165 30.64 2.79 11.59
CA VAL A 165 30.46 1.33 11.47
C VAL A 165 30.79 0.84 10.06
N GLY A 166 31.31 -0.39 9.97
CA GLY A 166 31.51 -1.07 8.70
C GLY A 166 30.23 -1.64 8.09
N PRO A 167 30.29 -2.20 6.87
CA PRO A 167 29.15 -2.84 6.22
C PRO A 167 28.58 -3.97 7.07
N GLY A 168 27.27 -3.97 7.31
CA GLY A 168 26.61 -5.01 8.08
C GLY A 168 25.10 -4.82 8.28
N PRO A 169 24.41 -5.78 8.91
CA PRO A 169 22.96 -5.77 9.12
C PRO A 169 22.44 -4.53 9.86
N VAL A 170 23.30 -3.92 10.68
CA VAL A 170 23.01 -2.69 11.43
C VAL A 170 22.65 -1.52 10.53
N ILE A 171 23.26 -1.41 9.35
CA ILE A 171 22.97 -0.34 8.38
C ILE A 171 21.54 -0.48 7.88
N GLY A 172 21.10 -1.70 7.59
CA GLY A 172 19.71 -1.96 7.18
C GLY A 172 18.70 -1.61 8.28
N LYS A 173 19.05 -1.85 9.55
CA LYS A 173 18.22 -1.43 10.70
C LYS A 173 18.13 0.09 10.82
N ALA A 174 19.28 0.78 10.74
CA ALA A 174 19.35 2.24 10.76
C ALA A 174 18.58 2.87 9.60
N TYR A 175 18.75 2.33 8.40
CA TYR A 175 18.03 2.76 7.21
C TYR A 175 16.51 2.55 7.38
N GLY A 176 16.10 1.40 7.92
CA GLY A 176 14.70 1.13 8.24
C GLY A 176 14.12 2.09 9.28
N PHE A 177 14.89 2.43 10.32
CA PHE A 177 14.50 3.44 11.31
C PHE A 177 14.30 4.82 10.67
N LEU A 178 15.25 5.28 9.85
CA LEU A 178 15.12 6.59 9.18
C LEU A 178 13.99 6.61 8.16
N LEU A 179 13.72 5.48 7.50
CA LEU A 179 12.56 5.35 6.62
C LEU A 179 11.26 5.51 7.40
N GLU A 180 11.19 4.92 8.60
CA GLU A 180 10.04 5.06 9.47
C GLU A 180 9.84 6.53 9.92
N GLN A 181 10.94 7.23 10.25
CA GLN A 181 10.90 8.67 10.52
C GLN A 181 10.38 9.47 9.32
N ARG A 182 10.88 9.16 8.12
CA ARG A 182 10.43 9.80 6.87
C ARG A 182 8.94 9.58 6.60
N LEU A 183 8.43 8.38 6.86
CA LEU A 183 7.01 8.07 6.70
C LEU A 183 6.16 8.83 7.71
N GLU A 184 6.59 8.85 8.98
CA GLU A 184 5.82 9.44 10.07
C GLU A 184 5.80 10.97 10.04
N HIS A 185 6.95 11.59 9.81
CA HIS A 185 7.14 13.03 9.95
C HIS A 185 7.33 13.75 8.62
N GLY A 186 7.55 13.02 7.52
CA GLY A 186 7.90 13.60 6.23
C GLY A 186 9.40 13.91 6.10
N PRO A 187 9.80 14.68 5.07
CA PRO A 187 11.17 15.12 4.89
C PRO A 187 11.74 15.80 6.12
N MET A 188 12.95 15.40 6.50
CA MET A 188 13.70 16.06 7.55
C MET A 188 14.93 16.76 6.97
N GLU A 189 15.27 17.91 7.55
CA GLU A 189 16.57 18.52 7.31
C GLU A 189 17.69 17.57 7.72
N ARG A 190 18.80 17.63 6.98
CA ARG A 190 19.92 16.71 7.15
C ARG A 190 20.39 16.59 8.60
N ASP A 191 20.59 17.72 9.28
CA ASP A 191 21.09 17.74 10.66
C ASP A 191 20.12 17.08 11.64
N ALA A 192 18.81 17.22 11.42
CA ALA A 192 17.78 16.57 12.21
C ALA A 192 17.79 15.04 11.99
N ALA A 193 17.96 14.59 10.74
CA ALA A 193 18.11 13.17 10.43
C ALA A 193 19.36 12.56 11.08
N VAL A 194 20.48 13.29 11.09
CA VAL A 194 21.72 12.87 11.78
C VAL A 194 21.51 12.78 13.29
N ALA A 195 20.82 13.74 13.89
CA ALA A 195 20.51 13.73 15.32
C ALA A 195 19.64 12.53 15.70
N ALA A 196 18.55 12.30 14.96
CA ALA A 196 17.67 11.15 15.17
C ALA A 196 18.42 9.81 15.01
N LEU A 197 19.29 9.70 14.00
CA LEU A 197 20.11 8.50 13.79
C LEU A 197 21.03 8.21 14.99
N LYS A 198 21.70 9.25 15.52
CA LYS A 198 22.59 9.11 16.68
C LYS A 198 21.83 8.76 17.96
N GLU A 199 20.66 9.36 18.17
CA GLU A 199 19.80 9.04 19.31
C GLU A 199 19.32 7.58 19.27
N TRP A 200 18.83 7.13 18.11
CA TRP A 200 18.46 5.73 17.89
C TRP A 200 19.63 4.78 18.14
N TRP A 201 20.83 5.14 17.67
CA TRP A 201 22.04 4.32 17.82
C TRP A 201 22.45 4.16 19.29
N ALA A 202 22.38 5.23 20.08
CA ALA A 202 22.67 5.20 21.51
C ALA A 202 21.72 4.30 22.33
N GLN A 203 20.57 3.93 21.77
CA GLN A 203 19.60 3.02 22.39
C GLN A 203 19.80 1.55 21.97
N GLN A 204 20.79 1.24 21.12
CA GLN A 204 21.05 -0.13 20.64
C GLN A 204 22.01 -0.93 21.55
N ASP A 205 22.42 -0.38 22.69
CA ASP A 205 23.23 -1.05 23.72
C ASP A 205 22.49 -2.24 24.39
#